data_AF-A0A353D170-F1
#
_entry.id   AF-A0A353D170-F1
#
_cell.length_a   1.000
_cell.length_b   1.000
_cell.length_c   1.000
_cell.angle_alpha   90.00
_cell.angle_beta   90.00
_cell.angle_gamma   90.00
#
_symmetry.space_group_name_H-M   'P 1'
#
loop_
_entity.id
_entity.type
_entity.pdbx_description
1 polymer ?
#
loop_
_entity_poly.entity_id
_entity_poly.type
_entity_poly.pdbx_seq_one_letter_code
_entity_poly.pdbx_strand_id
1 'polypeptide(L)'
;MSSILKISSGQYSDAGIKDSNDDACGVRVPDPSLLNTKGIAAVIADGMSGSEAGKEAADACVRGFLTDYFTTPESWSTETAGEKILSALNRWLYAQGHHHYESTSAMVTTLSVLVIKSATAHLFHVGDTRIYRMRQGKLECLTNDHRVHVSADKNYLSRAMGIELHMEIDYRSLPVEVDDVYLLTTDGVHDYLDDTALAEFIYASGKELDKTAHAIVASALEQGSHDNVSCAILTVAELPHQNEHEFYQQFSELPFPPPLETGMVLDGYEIIRELHASKRTQVYLAQDRETHTRVIMKTPSVNYEDDPEYIDRFLHEEWAGRRIKNQHVLKILKPHTQRQCLYYVTEYIEGPTLRQWMHDNPQPAIEDV
;
A
#
# COMPACT_ATOMS: atom_id res chain seq x y z
N MET A 1 -20.80 -11.87 -4.19
CA MET A 1 -19.57 -12.39 -3.54
C MET A 1 -18.56 -11.26 -3.60
N SER A 2 -17.86 -10.94 -2.51
CA SER A 2 -16.82 -9.91 -2.57
C SER A 2 -15.71 -10.43 -3.47
N SER A 3 -15.42 -9.77 -4.60
CA SER A 3 -14.20 -10.06 -5.35
C SER A 3 -13.02 -9.71 -4.46
N ILE A 4 -11.98 -10.54 -4.50
CA ILE A 4 -10.73 -10.37 -3.78
C ILE A 4 -9.69 -10.01 -4.84
N LEU A 5 -8.69 -9.20 -4.51
CA LEU A 5 -7.58 -8.92 -5.42
C LEU A 5 -6.97 -10.25 -5.89
N LYS A 6 -6.95 -10.48 -7.20
CA LYS A 6 -6.26 -11.63 -7.81
C LYS A 6 -5.26 -11.13 -8.83
N ILE A 7 -4.04 -11.61 -8.71
CA ILE A 7 -2.99 -11.38 -9.69
C ILE A 7 -2.40 -12.73 -10.12
N SER A 8 -1.81 -12.74 -11.30
CA SER A 8 -0.80 -13.74 -11.67
C SER A 8 0.55 -13.06 -11.63
N SER A 9 1.61 -13.79 -11.27
CA SER A 9 2.97 -13.26 -11.30
C SER A 9 3.95 -14.27 -11.87
N GLY A 10 5.06 -13.78 -12.38
CA GLY A 10 6.24 -14.58 -12.71
C GLY A 10 7.51 -13.77 -12.48
N GLN A 11 8.63 -14.46 -12.29
CA GLN A 11 9.92 -13.80 -12.07
C GLN A 11 11.08 -14.67 -12.56
N TYR A 12 12.15 -14.03 -13.01
CA TYR A 12 13.38 -14.72 -13.38
C TYR A 12 14.58 -13.81 -13.13
N SER A 13 15.68 -14.40 -12.68
CA SER A 13 16.89 -13.69 -12.30
C SER A 13 18.10 -14.58 -12.58
N ASP A 14 19.09 -14.05 -13.30
CA ASP A 14 20.26 -14.77 -13.77
C ASP A 14 21.53 -13.96 -13.56
N ALA A 15 22.64 -14.64 -13.26
CA ALA A 15 23.95 -13.98 -13.14
C ALA A 15 24.44 -13.43 -14.49
N GLY A 16 23.91 -13.94 -15.60
CA GLY A 16 24.36 -13.60 -16.93
C GLY A 16 25.78 -14.10 -17.15
N ILE A 17 26.66 -13.20 -17.58
CA ILE A 17 28.08 -13.53 -17.80
C ILE A 17 28.94 -13.40 -16.53
N LYS A 18 28.39 -12.85 -15.44
CA LYS A 18 29.11 -12.63 -14.18
C LYS A 18 29.17 -13.93 -13.36
N ASP A 19 30.16 -14.03 -12.48
CA ASP A 19 30.35 -15.20 -11.61
C ASP A 19 29.29 -15.29 -10.49
N SER A 20 28.73 -14.15 -10.09
CA SER A 20 27.65 -14.05 -9.11
C SER A 20 26.47 -13.27 -9.66
N ASN A 21 25.28 -13.62 -9.18
CA ASN A 21 24.09 -12.81 -9.32
C ASN A 21 23.95 -11.96 -8.05
N ASP A 22 24.12 -10.65 -8.22
CA ASP A 22 24.02 -9.65 -7.16
C ASP A 22 22.65 -8.95 -7.18
N ASP A 23 21.78 -9.29 -8.14
CA ASP A 23 20.38 -8.89 -8.15
C ASP A 23 19.55 -9.74 -7.17
N ALA A 24 18.44 -9.16 -6.73
CA ALA A 24 17.40 -9.88 -6.03
C ALA A 24 16.01 -9.42 -6.50
N CYS A 25 15.07 -10.36 -6.61
CA CYS A 25 13.67 -10.05 -6.87
C CYS A 25 12.73 -11.00 -6.14
N GLY A 26 11.51 -10.53 -5.86
CA GLY A 26 10.50 -11.36 -5.21
C GLY A 26 9.10 -10.79 -5.31
N VAL A 27 8.12 -11.68 -5.44
CA VAL A 27 6.69 -11.37 -5.34
C VAL A 27 6.10 -12.12 -4.14
N ARG A 28 5.37 -11.40 -3.28
CA ARG A 28 4.63 -11.98 -2.15
C ARG A 28 3.15 -11.70 -2.27
N VAL A 29 2.40 -12.77 -2.52
CA VAL A 29 0.95 -12.82 -2.37
C VAL A 29 0.66 -13.42 -0.99
N PRO A 30 0.12 -12.65 -0.02
CA PRO A 30 -0.14 -13.16 1.31
C PRO A 30 -1.43 -14.00 1.37
N ASP A 31 -1.68 -14.62 2.52
CA ASP A 31 -2.95 -15.28 2.80
C ASP A 31 -4.15 -14.32 2.73
N PRO A 32 -5.38 -14.82 2.49
CA PRO A 32 -6.56 -13.99 2.29
C PRO A 32 -6.87 -12.98 3.42
N SER A 33 -6.46 -13.25 4.66
CA SER A 33 -6.65 -12.32 5.78
C SER A 33 -5.83 -11.04 5.63
N LEU A 34 -4.58 -11.16 5.21
CA LEU A 34 -3.66 -10.03 5.00
C LEU A 34 -3.83 -9.39 3.63
N LEU A 35 -4.37 -10.11 2.65
CA LEU A 35 -4.55 -9.62 1.28
C LEU A 35 -5.43 -8.36 1.22
N ASN A 36 -6.46 -8.25 2.08
CA ASN A 36 -7.32 -7.06 2.13
C ASN A 36 -6.63 -5.85 2.78
N THR A 37 -5.81 -6.08 3.81
CA THR A 37 -5.20 -4.98 4.60
C THR A 37 -3.84 -4.56 4.07
N LYS A 38 -3.10 -5.47 3.42
CA LYS A 38 -1.73 -5.27 2.93
C LYS A 38 -1.60 -5.42 1.41
N GLY A 39 -2.54 -6.07 0.72
CA GLY A 39 -2.42 -6.26 -0.72
C GLY A 39 -1.29 -7.23 -1.09
N ILE A 40 -0.67 -7.00 -2.25
CA ILE A 40 0.38 -7.84 -2.83
C ILE A 40 1.62 -6.99 -3.08
N ALA A 41 2.80 -7.50 -2.77
CA ALA A 41 4.06 -6.77 -2.96
C ALA A 41 4.96 -7.47 -3.98
N ALA A 42 5.57 -6.70 -4.87
CA ALA A 42 6.66 -7.11 -5.75
C ALA A 42 7.85 -6.18 -5.51
N VAL A 43 9.05 -6.74 -5.43
CA VAL A 43 10.28 -6.00 -5.14
C VAL A 43 11.38 -6.48 -6.06
N ILE A 44 12.19 -5.55 -6.57
CA ILE A 44 13.43 -5.83 -7.30
C ILE A 44 14.53 -4.91 -6.79
N ALA A 45 15.75 -5.43 -6.76
CA ALA A 45 16.95 -4.73 -6.32
C ALA A 45 18.14 -5.19 -7.18
N ASP A 46 19.05 -4.26 -7.44
CA ASP A 46 20.33 -4.49 -8.13
C ASP A 46 21.46 -4.12 -7.17
N GLY A 47 22.31 -5.09 -6.85
CA GLY A 47 23.48 -4.88 -6.00
C GLY A 47 24.59 -4.15 -6.77
N MET A 48 25.04 -3.00 -6.26
CA MET A 48 26.01 -2.18 -6.99
C MET A 48 27.31 -2.93 -7.32
N SER A 49 27.61 -3.02 -8.61
CA SER A 49 28.88 -3.48 -9.19
C SER A 49 30.08 -2.66 -8.67
N GLY A 50 30.70 -3.08 -7.57
CA GLY A 50 31.79 -2.34 -6.90
C GLY A 50 31.59 -2.20 -5.40
N SER A 51 30.41 -2.55 -4.89
CA SER A 51 30.15 -2.76 -3.48
C SER A 51 30.67 -4.14 -3.05
N GLU A 52 31.40 -4.22 -1.94
CA GLU A 52 31.96 -5.50 -1.45
C GLU A 52 30.88 -6.53 -1.09
N ALA A 53 29.67 -6.06 -0.78
CA ALA A 53 28.52 -6.86 -0.38
C ALA A 53 27.21 -6.36 -1.02
N GLY A 54 27.26 -6.02 -2.31
CA GLY A 54 26.11 -5.58 -3.10
C GLY A 54 25.00 -6.62 -3.16
N LYS A 55 25.37 -7.90 -3.34
CA LYS A 55 24.45 -9.04 -3.30
C LYS A 55 23.71 -9.16 -1.97
N GLU A 56 24.44 -9.08 -0.86
CA GLU A 56 23.86 -9.14 0.48
C GLU A 56 22.95 -7.94 0.73
N ALA A 57 23.29 -6.76 0.20
CA ALA A 57 22.44 -5.58 0.27
C ALA A 57 21.12 -5.78 -0.48
N ALA A 58 21.17 -6.26 -1.73
CA ALA A 58 20.00 -6.53 -2.56
C ALA A 58 19.08 -7.58 -1.90
N ASP A 59 19.64 -8.71 -1.46
CA ASP A 59 18.89 -9.79 -0.79
C ASP A 59 18.26 -9.30 0.52
N ALA A 60 19.00 -8.54 1.34
CA ALA A 60 18.49 -7.97 2.58
C ALA A 60 17.33 -7.00 2.34
N CYS A 61 17.42 -6.14 1.31
CA CYS A 61 16.35 -5.20 0.97
C CYS A 61 15.09 -5.92 0.48
N VAL A 62 15.22 -6.86 -0.47
CA VAL A 62 14.09 -7.61 -1.03
C VAL A 62 13.41 -8.44 0.05
N ARG A 63 14.17 -9.26 0.79
CA ARG A 63 13.60 -10.11 1.85
C ARG A 63 13.05 -9.29 3.00
N GLY A 64 13.78 -8.25 3.41
CA GLY A 64 13.39 -7.36 4.49
C GLY A 64 12.05 -6.70 4.19
N PHE A 65 11.91 -6.09 3.01
CA PHE A 65 10.65 -5.46 2.62
C PHE A 65 9.51 -6.48 2.53
N LEU A 66 9.74 -7.60 1.83
CA LEU A 66 8.73 -8.64 1.66
C LEU A 66 8.35 -9.32 2.98
N THR A 67 9.16 -9.24 4.03
CA THR A 67 8.85 -9.80 5.35
C THR A 67 8.16 -8.77 6.23
N ASP A 68 8.79 -7.61 6.43
CA ASP A 68 8.40 -6.61 7.42
C ASP A 68 7.14 -5.86 7.02
N TYR A 69 6.90 -5.65 5.72
CA TYR A 69 5.69 -4.97 5.24
C TYR A 69 4.41 -5.63 5.74
N PHE A 70 4.38 -6.97 5.72
CA PHE A 70 3.21 -7.74 6.11
C PHE A 70 3.08 -7.90 7.64
N THR A 71 4.06 -7.45 8.43
CA THR A 71 4.00 -7.45 9.90
C THR A 71 3.79 -6.04 10.48
N THR A 72 3.81 -5.00 9.64
CA THR A 72 3.49 -3.63 10.08
C THR A 72 2.06 -3.53 10.62
N PRO A 73 1.80 -2.61 11.58
CA PRO A 73 0.45 -2.36 12.09
C PRO A 73 -0.57 -2.17 10.95
N GLU A 74 -1.74 -2.78 11.07
CA GLU A 74 -2.81 -2.63 10.06
C GLU A 74 -3.32 -1.18 9.93
N SER A 75 -3.12 -0.37 10.97
CA SER A 75 -3.48 1.04 10.96
C SER A 75 -2.59 1.90 10.06
N TRP A 76 -1.39 1.43 9.70
CA TRP A 76 -0.50 2.21 8.85
C TRP A 76 -0.97 2.18 7.40
N SER A 77 -0.96 3.35 6.75
CA SER A 77 -1.10 3.44 5.31
C SER A 77 0.04 2.68 4.61
N THR A 78 -0.17 2.29 3.35
CA THR A 78 0.88 1.62 2.57
C THR A 78 2.13 2.49 2.45
N GLU A 79 1.96 3.80 2.25
CA GLU A 79 3.03 4.80 2.21
C GLU A 79 3.84 4.82 3.50
N THR A 80 3.18 5.03 4.64
CA THR A 80 3.85 5.08 5.95
C THR A 80 4.56 3.77 6.27
N ALA A 81 3.93 2.63 5.97
CA ALA A 81 4.57 1.33 6.17
C ALA A 81 5.83 1.18 5.30
N GLY A 82 5.72 1.49 4.01
CA GLY A 82 6.86 1.44 3.09
C GLY A 82 8.00 2.35 3.54
N GLU A 83 7.74 3.62 3.81
CA GLU A 83 8.76 4.58 4.26
C GLU A 83 9.48 4.14 5.53
N LYS A 84 8.75 3.63 6.54
CA LYS A 84 9.35 3.19 7.80
C LYS A 84 10.26 1.99 7.61
N ILE A 85 9.86 1.02 6.79
CA ILE A 85 10.65 -0.18 6.50
C ILE A 85 11.89 0.20 5.69
N LEU A 86 11.72 0.98 4.62
CA LEU A 86 12.81 1.41 3.78
C LEU A 86 13.83 2.26 4.54
N SER A 87 13.37 3.15 5.42
CA SER A 87 14.26 3.92 6.30
C SER A 87 15.03 3.01 7.27
N ALA A 88 14.38 1.99 7.83
CA ALA A 88 15.04 1.03 8.72
C ALA A 88 16.09 0.17 7.99
N LEU A 89 15.74 -0.37 6.81
CA LEU A 89 16.63 -1.14 5.96
C LEU A 89 17.84 -0.31 5.52
N ASN A 90 17.63 0.93 5.09
CA ASN A 90 18.72 1.83 4.69
C ASN A 90 19.69 2.11 5.84
N ARG A 91 19.17 2.41 7.05
CA ARG A 91 20.02 2.62 8.23
C ARG A 91 20.81 1.37 8.59
N TRP A 92 20.20 0.18 8.45
CA TRP A 92 20.88 -1.08 8.68
C TRP A 92 22.02 -1.29 7.68
N LEU A 93 21.77 -1.13 6.37
CA LEU A 93 22.79 -1.24 5.34
C LEU A 93 23.94 -0.25 5.56
N TYR A 94 23.63 1.02 5.80
CA TYR A 94 24.62 2.06 6.07
C TYR A 94 25.50 1.70 7.28
N ALA A 95 24.90 1.22 8.37
CA ALA A 95 25.63 0.81 9.56
C ALA A 95 26.51 -0.43 9.32
N GLN A 96 25.99 -1.44 8.60
CA GLN A 96 26.74 -2.66 8.29
C GLN A 96 27.94 -2.37 7.38
N GLY A 97 27.76 -1.54 6.34
CA GLY A 97 28.85 -1.09 5.48
C GLY A 97 29.99 -0.44 6.28
N HIS A 98 29.65 0.47 7.19
CA HIS A 98 30.62 1.17 8.03
C HIS A 98 31.35 0.24 9.02
N HIS A 99 30.63 -0.69 9.65
CA HIS A 99 31.19 -1.52 10.73
C HIS A 99 31.94 -2.76 10.25
N HIS A 100 31.51 -3.39 9.16
CA HIS A 100 32.10 -4.66 8.69
C HIS A 100 33.13 -4.47 7.59
N TYR A 101 33.01 -3.42 6.78
CA TYR A 101 33.83 -3.23 5.59
C TYR A 101 34.65 -1.94 5.62
N GLU A 102 34.61 -1.20 6.74
CA GLU A 102 35.27 0.10 6.91
C GLU A 102 34.99 1.10 5.76
N SER A 103 33.86 0.94 5.07
CA SER A 103 33.51 1.68 3.85
C SER A 103 32.02 2.02 3.82
N THR A 104 31.71 3.29 3.54
CA THR A 104 30.34 3.80 3.35
C THR A 104 29.65 3.25 2.11
N SER A 105 30.35 2.52 1.24
CA SER A 105 29.82 2.03 -0.04
C SER A 105 29.84 0.51 -0.16
N ALA A 106 30.06 -0.21 0.94
CA ALA A 106 30.21 -1.66 0.94
C ALA A 106 28.91 -2.45 0.89
N MET A 107 27.78 -1.87 1.30
CA MET A 107 26.45 -2.49 1.18
C MET A 107 25.49 -1.52 0.50
N VAL A 108 25.60 -1.44 -0.82
CA VAL A 108 24.83 -0.51 -1.65
C VAL A 108 24.02 -1.27 -2.70
N THR A 109 22.74 -0.94 -2.80
CA THR A 109 21.83 -1.56 -3.77
C THR A 109 20.74 -0.58 -4.20
N THR A 110 20.19 -0.78 -5.39
CA THR A 110 18.94 -0.13 -5.80
C THR A 110 17.74 -0.84 -5.21
N LEU A 111 16.57 -0.20 -5.24
CA LEU A 111 15.35 -0.83 -4.81
C LEU A 111 14.13 -0.21 -5.50
N SER A 112 13.34 -1.06 -6.12
CA SER A 112 12.03 -0.72 -6.66
C SER A 112 10.99 -1.65 -6.08
N VAL A 113 9.96 -1.07 -5.46
CA VAL A 113 8.86 -1.77 -4.80
C VAL A 113 7.55 -1.37 -5.46
N LEU A 114 6.72 -2.35 -5.76
CA LEU A 114 5.33 -2.20 -6.14
C LEU A 114 4.44 -2.89 -5.10
N VAL A 115 3.51 -2.17 -4.50
CA VAL A 115 2.44 -2.75 -3.68
C VAL A 115 1.08 -2.48 -4.33
N ILE A 116 0.36 -3.53 -4.69
CA ILE A 116 -1.03 -3.44 -5.18
C ILE A 116 -1.96 -3.74 -4.01
N LYS A 117 -2.66 -2.72 -3.52
CA LYS A 117 -3.66 -2.84 -2.44
C LYS A 117 -4.97 -2.23 -2.91
N SER A 118 -6.06 -2.98 -2.72
CA SER A 118 -7.39 -2.63 -3.25
C SER A 118 -7.34 -2.35 -4.75
N ALA A 119 -7.56 -1.11 -5.19
CA ALA A 119 -7.47 -0.67 -6.59
C ALA A 119 -6.34 0.37 -6.80
N THR A 120 -5.32 0.33 -5.95
CA THR A 120 -4.21 1.31 -5.95
C THR A 120 -2.87 0.59 -5.99
N ALA A 121 -1.98 1.06 -6.87
CA ALA A 121 -0.58 0.68 -6.93
C ALA A 121 0.24 1.74 -6.21
N HIS A 122 1.02 1.33 -5.23
CA HIS A 122 1.96 2.15 -4.48
C HIS A 122 3.38 1.78 -4.91
N LEU A 123 4.14 2.76 -5.38
CA LEU A 123 5.50 2.58 -5.87
C LEU A 123 6.46 3.27 -4.92
N PHE A 124 7.54 2.58 -4.53
CA PHE A 124 8.68 3.16 -3.83
C PHE A 124 9.93 2.86 -4.64
N HIS A 125 10.75 3.87 -4.90
CA HIS A 125 11.86 3.73 -5.83
C HIS A 125 13.09 4.51 -5.37
N VAL A 126 14.24 3.83 -5.42
CA VAL A 126 15.58 4.40 -5.21
C VAL A 126 16.58 3.66 -6.09
N GLY A 127 17.10 4.34 -7.12
CA GLY A 127 18.19 3.82 -7.95
C GLY A 127 17.77 3.86 -9.41
N ASP A 128 18.10 2.83 -10.16
CA ASP A 128 17.85 2.75 -11.61
C ASP A 128 17.17 1.44 -12.04
N THR A 129 16.76 0.60 -11.09
CA THR A 129 15.74 -0.40 -11.37
C THR A 129 14.45 0.29 -11.80
N ARG A 130 13.71 -0.32 -12.72
CA ARG A 130 12.52 0.31 -13.30
C ARG A 130 11.25 -0.47 -13.01
N ILE A 131 10.15 0.27 -12.85
CA ILE A 131 8.78 -0.27 -12.82
C ILE A 131 8.02 0.28 -14.02
N TYR A 132 7.53 -0.61 -14.87
CA TYR A 132 6.68 -0.29 -16.01
C TYR A 132 5.24 -0.73 -15.75
N ARG A 133 4.29 -0.07 -16.43
CA ARG A 133 2.90 -0.52 -16.55
C ARG A 133 2.51 -0.60 -18.02
N MET A 134 1.97 -1.75 -18.41
CA MET A 134 1.26 -1.94 -19.66
C MET A 134 -0.24 -1.80 -19.38
N ARG A 135 -0.88 -0.79 -19.99
CA ARG A 135 -2.33 -0.60 -19.97
C ARG A 135 -2.82 -0.31 -21.38
N GLN A 136 -3.86 -1.03 -21.82
CA GLN A 136 -4.47 -0.83 -23.14
C GLN A 136 -3.45 -0.85 -24.29
N GLY A 137 -2.44 -1.73 -24.20
CA GLY A 137 -1.39 -1.87 -25.22
C GLY A 137 -0.31 -0.79 -25.21
N LYS A 138 -0.26 0.09 -24.19
CA LYS A 138 0.80 1.08 -24.01
C LYS A 138 1.64 0.73 -22.80
N LEU A 139 2.95 0.57 -23.02
CA LEU A 139 3.94 0.46 -21.96
C LEU A 139 4.38 1.86 -21.52
N GLU A 140 4.38 2.10 -20.22
CA GLU A 140 4.78 3.35 -19.59
C GLU A 140 5.76 3.05 -18.46
N CYS A 141 6.94 3.67 -18.47
CA CYS A 141 7.86 3.65 -17.33
C CYS A 141 7.34 4.58 -16.23
N LEU A 142 7.15 4.05 -15.03
CA LEU A 142 6.56 4.77 -13.89
C LEU A 142 7.61 5.35 -12.94
N THR A 143 8.86 4.90 -13.05
CA THR A 143 10.03 5.32 -12.28
C THR A 143 10.95 6.22 -13.10
N ASN A 144 11.76 7.02 -12.43
CA ASN A 144 12.79 7.84 -13.07
C ASN A 144 14.15 7.43 -12.52
N ASP A 145 15.09 7.08 -13.39
CA ASP A 145 16.40 6.62 -12.94
C ASP A 145 17.18 7.69 -12.17
N HIS A 146 17.66 7.31 -11.01
CA HIS A 146 18.58 8.09 -10.19
C HIS A 146 20.04 7.84 -10.63
N ARG A 147 20.39 8.28 -11.85
CA ARG A 147 21.73 8.16 -12.45
C ARG A 147 22.34 9.53 -12.78
N VAL A 148 23.64 9.70 -12.53
CA VAL A 148 24.45 10.81 -13.04
C VAL A 148 25.35 10.32 -14.16
N HIS A 149 25.23 10.93 -15.33
CA HIS A 149 26.08 10.67 -16.49
C HIS A 149 27.31 11.58 -16.43
N VAL A 150 28.47 11.01 -16.08
CA VAL A 150 29.73 11.78 -15.99
C VAL A 150 30.47 11.75 -17.32
N SER A 151 30.34 10.65 -18.08
CA SER A 151 30.85 10.48 -19.44
C SER A 151 30.06 9.39 -20.16
N ALA A 152 30.29 9.20 -21.46
CA ALA A 152 29.63 8.15 -22.25
C ALA A 152 29.72 6.74 -21.63
N ASP A 153 30.82 6.46 -20.91
CA ASP A 153 31.10 5.14 -20.34
C ASP A 153 31.02 5.09 -18.80
N LYS A 154 30.53 6.16 -18.14
CA LYS A 154 30.47 6.21 -16.66
C LYS A 154 29.15 6.78 -16.17
N ASN A 155 28.31 5.87 -15.70
CA ASN A 155 27.07 6.14 -15.00
C ASN A 155 27.27 5.81 -13.52
N TYR A 156 26.91 6.75 -12.66
CA TYR A 156 26.93 6.55 -11.21
C TYR A 156 25.52 6.72 -10.67
N LEU A 157 25.13 5.90 -9.70
CA LEU A 157 23.89 6.09 -8.96
C LEU A 157 23.96 7.41 -8.18
N SER A 158 23.00 8.31 -8.41
CA SER A 158 22.82 9.52 -7.58
C SER A 158 22.11 9.22 -6.27
N ARG A 159 21.31 8.15 -6.22
CA ARG A 159 20.62 7.66 -5.03
C ARG A 159 20.59 6.14 -5.04
N ALA A 160 20.88 5.52 -3.91
CA ALA A 160 20.73 4.08 -3.69
C ALA A 160 20.58 3.80 -2.19
N MET A 161 20.06 2.62 -1.86
CA MET A 161 19.99 2.14 -0.49
C MET A 161 21.40 1.94 0.07
N GLY A 162 21.64 2.37 1.31
CA GLY A 162 22.89 2.17 2.03
C GLY A 162 23.99 3.20 1.78
N ILE A 163 23.84 4.12 0.80
CA ILE A 163 24.84 5.16 0.51
C ILE A 163 24.89 6.23 1.62
N GLU A 164 23.73 6.72 2.04
CA GLU A 164 23.60 7.79 3.04
C GLU A 164 22.68 7.36 4.18
N LEU A 165 22.89 7.92 5.38
CA LEU A 165 22.07 7.61 6.55
C LEU A 165 20.59 8.00 6.36
N HIS A 166 20.34 9.06 5.60
CA HIS A 166 19.02 9.56 5.27
C HIS A 166 18.90 9.56 3.76
N MET A 167 17.87 8.89 3.23
CA MET A 167 17.66 8.78 1.79
C MET A 167 16.33 9.43 1.42
N GLU A 168 16.27 9.98 0.23
CA GLU A 168 15.04 10.41 -0.40
C GLU A 168 14.47 9.25 -1.23
N ILE A 169 13.26 8.82 -0.88
CA ILE A 169 12.53 7.76 -1.58
C ILE A 169 11.52 8.43 -2.51
N ASP A 170 11.55 8.06 -3.79
CA ASP A 170 10.50 8.47 -4.71
C ASP A 170 9.26 7.61 -4.45
N TYR A 171 8.18 8.24 -3.97
CA TYR A 171 6.88 7.59 -3.75
C TYR A 171 5.83 8.08 -4.75
N ARG A 172 5.06 7.13 -5.31
CA ARG A 172 3.89 7.42 -6.15
C ARG A 172 2.74 6.48 -5.83
N SER A 173 1.51 6.98 -5.95
CA SER A 173 0.30 6.13 -5.94
C SER A 173 -0.51 6.35 -7.21
N LEU A 174 -1.01 5.26 -7.81
CA LEU A 174 -1.69 5.26 -9.10
C LEU A 174 -2.90 4.31 -9.06
N PRO A 175 -4.01 4.63 -9.75
CA PRO A 175 -5.14 3.71 -9.86
C PRO A 175 -4.78 2.49 -10.70
N VAL A 176 -5.30 1.33 -10.31
CA VAL A 176 -5.11 0.03 -10.97
C VAL A 176 -6.39 -0.36 -11.70
N GLU A 177 -6.23 -0.91 -12.90
CA GLU A 177 -7.32 -1.48 -13.69
C GLU A 177 -7.12 -3.00 -13.85
N VAL A 178 -8.22 -3.71 -14.11
CA VAL A 178 -8.15 -5.11 -14.54
C VAL A 178 -7.40 -5.16 -15.86
N ASP A 179 -6.61 -6.22 -16.05
CA ASP A 179 -5.71 -6.45 -17.18
C ASP A 179 -4.46 -5.54 -17.22
N ASP A 180 -4.23 -4.70 -16.21
CA ASP A 180 -2.94 -4.03 -16.05
C ASP A 180 -1.84 -5.09 -15.87
N VAL A 181 -0.72 -4.89 -16.59
CA VAL A 181 0.51 -5.67 -16.38
C VAL A 181 1.61 -4.76 -15.87
N TYR A 182 2.21 -5.12 -14.76
CA TYR A 182 3.38 -4.45 -14.20
C TYR A 182 4.63 -5.27 -14.48
N LEU A 183 5.70 -4.61 -14.90
CA LEU A 183 7.00 -5.24 -15.13
C LEU A 183 8.07 -4.48 -14.34
N LEU A 184 8.82 -5.18 -13.49
CA LEU A 184 9.95 -4.68 -12.75
C LEU A 184 11.23 -5.25 -13.37
N THR A 185 12.25 -4.42 -13.60
CA THR A 185 13.49 -4.84 -14.27
C THR A 185 14.74 -4.21 -13.67
N THR A 186 15.85 -4.95 -13.65
CA THR A 186 17.21 -4.39 -13.51
C THR A 186 17.73 -3.85 -14.84
N ASP A 187 18.83 -3.11 -14.81
CA ASP A 187 19.40 -2.46 -15.98
C ASP A 187 19.96 -3.45 -17.02
N GLY A 188 20.41 -4.62 -16.57
CA GLY A 188 20.77 -5.74 -17.42
C GLY A 188 19.65 -6.21 -18.35
N VAL A 189 18.39 -5.81 -18.10
CA VAL A 189 17.26 -5.97 -19.04
C VAL A 189 17.05 -4.70 -19.87
N HIS A 190 16.75 -3.57 -19.23
CA HIS A 190 16.20 -2.40 -19.92
C HIS A 190 17.24 -1.50 -20.61
N ASP A 191 18.54 -1.73 -20.38
CA ASP A 191 19.61 -1.13 -21.17
C ASP A 191 19.88 -1.91 -22.47
N TYR A 192 19.34 -3.14 -22.60
CA TYR A 192 19.52 -4.03 -23.77
C TYR A 192 18.22 -4.32 -24.54
N LEU A 193 17.07 -4.16 -23.90
CA LEU A 193 15.75 -4.27 -24.51
C LEU A 193 15.01 -2.95 -24.37
N ASP A 194 14.60 -2.37 -25.50
CA ASP A 194 13.79 -1.15 -25.51
C ASP A 194 12.33 -1.41 -25.11
N ASP A 195 11.60 -0.32 -24.84
CA ASP A 195 10.19 -0.38 -24.44
C ASP A 195 9.31 -1.12 -25.46
N THR A 196 9.69 -1.12 -26.75
CA THR A 196 8.94 -1.80 -27.80
C THR A 196 9.11 -3.31 -27.68
N ALA A 197 10.35 -3.78 -27.52
CA ALA A 197 10.65 -5.20 -27.30
C ALA A 197 9.99 -5.71 -26.00
N LEU A 198 10.08 -4.94 -24.91
CA LEU A 198 9.42 -5.29 -23.65
C LEU A 198 7.90 -5.38 -23.80
N ALA A 199 7.29 -4.45 -24.53
CA ALA A 199 5.86 -4.47 -24.82
C ALA A 199 5.44 -5.72 -25.61
N GLU A 200 6.24 -6.14 -26.60
CA GLU A 200 5.98 -7.35 -27.39
C GLU A 200 6.02 -8.62 -26.54
N PHE A 201 6.99 -8.76 -25.63
CA PHE A 201 7.05 -9.88 -24.69
C PHE A 201 5.82 -9.93 -23.77
N ILE A 202 5.42 -8.78 -23.23
CA ILE A 202 4.24 -8.68 -22.37
C ILE A 202 2.98 -9.06 -23.16
N TYR A 203 2.85 -8.59 -24.40
CA TYR A 203 1.69 -8.89 -25.25
C TYR A 203 1.60 -10.38 -25.60
N ALA A 204 2.75 -11.04 -25.81
CA ALA A 204 2.82 -12.47 -26.12
C ALA A 204 2.66 -13.39 -24.89
N SER A 205 2.74 -12.85 -23.66
CA SER A 205 2.87 -13.61 -22.41
C SER A 205 1.73 -14.60 -22.10
N GLY A 206 0.51 -14.31 -22.57
CA GLY A 206 -0.66 -15.12 -22.25
C GLY A 206 -0.86 -15.25 -20.73
N LYS A 207 -0.91 -16.49 -20.22
CA LYS A 207 -1.07 -16.78 -18.77
C LYS A 207 0.19 -17.34 -18.11
N GLU A 208 1.29 -17.53 -18.84
CA GLU A 208 2.51 -18.19 -18.34
C GLU A 208 3.62 -17.17 -18.06
N LEU A 209 3.40 -16.35 -17.03
CA LEU A 209 4.26 -15.22 -16.71
C LEU A 209 5.71 -15.59 -16.36
N ASP A 210 5.97 -16.75 -15.76
CA ASP A 210 7.35 -17.22 -15.53
C ASP A 210 8.10 -17.48 -16.84
N LYS A 211 7.41 -18.02 -17.85
CA LYS A 211 8.02 -18.22 -19.18
C LYS A 211 8.29 -16.89 -19.86
N THR A 212 7.42 -15.90 -19.67
CA THR A 212 7.64 -14.55 -20.17
C THR A 212 8.84 -13.89 -19.48
N ALA A 213 8.94 -13.98 -18.16
CA ALA A 213 10.09 -13.46 -17.43
C ALA A 213 11.41 -14.10 -17.92
N HIS A 214 11.42 -15.44 -18.08
CA HIS A 214 12.56 -16.14 -18.66
C HIS A 214 12.86 -15.69 -20.10
N ALA A 215 11.85 -15.48 -20.94
CA ALA A 215 12.03 -15.05 -22.33
C ALA A 215 12.62 -13.63 -22.42
N ILE A 216 12.18 -12.71 -21.56
CA ILE A 216 12.73 -11.36 -21.46
C ILE A 216 14.22 -11.43 -21.08
N VAL A 217 14.55 -12.18 -20.02
CA VAL A 217 15.94 -12.33 -19.56
C VAL A 217 16.81 -12.99 -20.63
N ALA A 218 16.35 -14.08 -21.24
CA ALA A 218 17.07 -14.77 -22.31
C ALA A 218 17.33 -13.83 -23.50
N SER A 219 16.33 -13.02 -23.89
CA SER A 219 16.49 -12.06 -24.99
C SER A 219 17.50 -10.96 -24.64
N ALA A 220 17.52 -10.47 -23.41
CA ALA A 220 18.52 -9.46 -23.00
C ALA A 220 19.95 -10.05 -23.06
N LEU A 221 20.14 -11.30 -22.63
CA LEU A 221 21.41 -12.02 -22.75
C LEU A 221 21.81 -12.23 -24.22
N GLU A 222 20.87 -12.59 -25.10
CA GLU A 222 21.10 -12.74 -26.54
C GLU A 222 21.49 -11.41 -27.22
N GLN A 223 20.97 -10.28 -26.73
CA GLN A 223 21.35 -8.93 -27.17
C GLN A 223 22.71 -8.47 -26.59
N GLY A 224 23.40 -9.34 -25.86
CA GLY A 224 24.75 -9.09 -25.36
C GLY A 224 24.79 -8.43 -23.99
N SER A 225 23.77 -8.63 -23.14
CA SER A 225 23.83 -8.15 -21.76
C SER A 225 25.07 -8.64 -21.02
N HIS A 226 25.80 -7.70 -20.43
CA HIS A 226 27.04 -7.93 -19.70
C HIS A 226 26.84 -7.82 -18.17
N ASP A 227 25.61 -7.67 -17.70
CA ASP A 227 25.25 -7.54 -16.29
C ASP A 227 24.45 -8.75 -15.77
N ASN A 228 24.10 -8.73 -14.48
CA ASN A 228 23.04 -9.53 -13.92
C ASN A 228 21.71 -9.10 -14.54
N VAL A 229 20.83 -10.07 -14.78
CA VAL A 229 19.62 -9.84 -15.58
C VAL A 229 18.42 -10.39 -14.83
N SER A 230 17.57 -9.48 -14.36
CA SER A 230 16.45 -9.82 -13.50
C SER A 230 15.17 -9.08 -13.89
N CYS A 231 14.04 -9.79 -13.82
CA CYS A 231 12.73 -9.17 -13.93
C CYS A 231 11.66 -9.89 -13.11
N ALA A 232 10.63 -9.15 -12.73
CA ALA A 232 9.40 -9.67 -12.16
C ALA A 232 8.20 -9.05 -12.88
N ILE A 233 7.21 -9.86 -13.23
CA ILE A 233 6.02 -9.46 -13.98
C ILE A 233 4.76 -9.86 -13.22
N LEU A 234 3.75 -8.99 -13.21
CA LEU A 234 2.48 -9.19 -12.53
C LEU A 234 1.33 -8.77 -13.43
N THR A 235 0.27 -9.56 -13.52
CA THR A 235 -0.97 -9.22 -14.23
C THR A 235 -2.14 -9.19 -13.27
N VAL A 236 -2.92 -8.10 -13.30
CA VAL A 236 -4.10 -7.91 -12.46
C VAL A 236 -5.30 -8.61 -13.09
N ALA A 237 -5.74 -9.73 -12.51
CA ALA A 237 -6.84 -10.53 -13.03
C ALA A 237 -8.21 -10.10 -12.48
N GLU A 238 -8.28 -9.77 -11.19
CA GLU A 238 -9.50 -9.26 -10.55
C GLU A 238 -9.14 -8.20 -9.52
N LEU A 239 -9.94 -7.13 -9.47
CA LEU A 239 -9.89 -6.14 -8.41
C LEU A 239 -11.04 -6.35 -7.43
N PRO A 240 -10.86 -6.03 -6.13
CA PRO A 240 -11.97 -5.95 -5.21
C PRO A 240 -12.99 -4.92 -5.70
N HIS A 241 -14.29 -5.21 -5.53
CA HIS A 241 -15.38 -4.39 -6.05
C HIS A 241 -15.22 -2.91 -5.67
N GLN A 242 -15.35 -2.02 -6.66
CA GLN A 242 -15.22 -0.56 -6.59
C GLN A 242 -16.03 0.15 -5.49
N ASN A 243 -16.99 -0.51 -4.83
CA ASN A 243 -17.76 0.03 -3.70
C ASN A 243 -16.91 0.48 -2.51
N GLU A 244 -15.68 -0.02 -2.36
CA GLU A 244 -14.75 0.52 -1.36
C GLU A 244 -14.18 1.85 -1.86
N HIS A 245 -13.54 1.85 -3.03
CA HIS A 245 -12.91 3.06 -3.59
C HIS A 245 -13.90 4.20 -3.83
N GLU A 246 -15.11 3.94 -4.34
CA GLU A 246 -16.17 4.95 -4.48
C GLU A 246 -16.61 5.51 -3.13
N PHE A 247 -16.72 4.66 -2.10
CA PHE A 247 -17.06 5.09 -0.75
C PHE A 247 -15.95 5.99 -0.19
N TYR A 248 -14.68 5.61 -0.33
CA TYR A 248 -13.57 6.40 0.16
C TYR A 248 -13.38 7.70 -0.62
N GLN A 249 -13.38 7.68 -1.96
CA GLN A 249 -13.26 8.90 -2.77
C GLN A 249 -14.43 9.86 -2.56
N GLN A 250 -15.67 9.36 -2.47
CA GLN A 250 -16.84 10.22 -2.27
C GLN A 250 -16.80 10.93 -0.90
N PHE A 251 -16.31 10.26 0.14
CA PHE A 251 -16.38 10.78 1.50
C PHE A 251 -15.08 11.42 2.01
N SER A 252 -13.92 11.13 1.39
CA SER A 252 -12.64 11.79 1.73
C SER A 252 -12.63 13.28 1.38
N GLU A 253 -13.46 13.71 0.42
CA GLU A 253 -13.60 15.13 0.05
C GLU A 253 -14.63 15.89 0.90
N LEU A 254 -15.41 15.21 1.75
CA LEU A 254 -16.40 15.90 2.58
C LEU A 254 -15.74 16.62 3.76
N PRO A 255 -16.14 17.87 4.03
CA PRO A 255 -15.63 18.59 5.19
C PRO A 255 -16.10 17.94 6.49
N PHE A 256 -15.34 18.14 7.56
CA PHE A 256 -15.78 17.74 8.89
C PHE A 256 -16.96 18.62 9.31
N PRO A 257 -17.96 18.06 10.02
CA PRO A 257 -19.08 18.86 10.48
C PRO A 257 -18.61 19.88 11.52
N PRO A 258 -19.23 21.07 11.60
CA PRO A 258 -18.98 22.01 12.68
C PRO A 258 -19.41 21.39 14.03
N PRO A 259 -19.00 21.97 15.17
CA PRO A 259 -19.53 21.58 16.47
C PRO A 259 -21.06 21.64 16.46
N LEU A 260 -21.70 20.51 16.81
CA LEU A 260 -23.15 20.36 16.75
C LEU A 260 -23.77 20.58 18.14
N GLU A 261 -24.74 21.49 18.21
CA GLU A 261 -25.50 21.83 19.42
C GLU A 261 -26.93 21.26 19.38
N THR A 262 -27.57 21.13 20.54
CA THR A 262 -28.97 20.70 20.66
C THR A 262 -29.89 21.58 19.82
N GLY A 263 -30.75 20.95 19.00
CA GLY A 263 -31.68 21.59 18.08
C GLY A 263 -31.12 21.89 16.69
N MET A 264 -29.80 21.74 16.47
CA MET A 264 -29.23 21.83 15.12
C MET A 264 -29.68 20.67 14.24
N VAL A 265 -29.77 20.92 12.93
CA VAL A 265 -30.14 19.90 11.94
C VAL A 265 -29.00 19.73 10.95
N LEU A 266 -28.49 18.51 10.82
CA LEU A 266 -27.50 18.11 9.81
C LEU A 266 -28.11 17.00 8.94
N ASP A 267 -28.23 17.27 7.64
CA ASP A 267 -28.69 16.30 6.63
C ASP A 267 -30.01 15.57 6.97
N GLY A 268 -30.91 16.25 7.69
CA GLY A 268 -32.21 15.72 8.11
C GLY A 268 -32.24 15.11 9.52
N TYR A 269 -31.10 15.05 10.21
CA TYR A 269 -30.99 14.60 11.59
C TYR A 269 -30.96 15.80 12.54
N GLU A 270 -31.92 15.88 13.45
CA GLU A 270 -31.98 16.88 14.52
C GLU A 270 -31.21 16.40 15.74
N ILE A 271 -30.26 17.20 16.23
CA ILE A 271 -29.43 16.87 17.38
C ILE A 271 -30.24 17.04 18.65
N ILE A 272 -30.45 15.96 19.39
CA ILE A 272 -31.12 16.00 20.70
C ILE A 272 -30.13 16.44 21.77
N ARG A 273 -28.97 15.79 21.83
CA ARG A 273 -27.90 16.10 22.81
C ARG A 273 -26.60 15.40 22.46
N GLU A 274 -25.50 15.94 22.93
CA GLU A 274 -24.21 15.24 22.98
C GLU A 274 -24.28 14.08 24.00
N LEU A 275 -23.78 12.91 23.60
CA LEU A 275 -23.60 11.76 24.49
C LEU A 275 -22.15 11.66 24.98
N HIS A 276 -21.21 11.92 24.09
CA HIS A 276 -19.80 11.82 24.39
C HIS A 276 -18.97 12.63 23.40
N ALA A 277 -18.03 13.43 23.90
CA ALA A 277 -16.96 14.01 23.11
C ALA A 277 -15.61 13.53 23.64
N SER A 278 -14.78 13.02 22.73
CA SER A 278 -13.38 12.71 22.99
C SER A 278 -12.50 13.52 22.03
N LYS A 279 -11.18 13.47 22.24
CA LYS A 279 -10.23 14.06 21.29
C LYS A 279 -10.41 13.52 19.87
N ARG A 280 -10.88 12.28 19.72
CA ARG A 280 -10.93 11.54 18.46
C ARG A 280 -12.33 11.36 17.89
N THR A 281 -13.40 11.70 18.57
CA THR A 281 -14.76 11.51 18.02
C THR A 281 -15.77 12.23 18.87
N GLN A 282 -16.84 12.70 18.24
CA GLN A 282 -18.01 13.21 18.93
C GLN A 282 -19.21 12.32 18.59
N VAL A 283 -20.03 12.06 19.60
CA VAL A 283 -21.16 11.14 19.52
C VAL A 283 -22.39 11.87 20.04
N TYR A 284 -23.39 11.97 19.20
CA TYR A 284 -24.64 12.68 19.43
C TYR A 284 -25.82 11.72 19.39
N LEU A 285 -26.78 11.93 20.29
CA LEU A 285 -28.12 11.39 20.11
C LEU A 285 -28.85 12.35 19.16
N ALA A 286 -29.35 11.82 18.06
CA ALA A 286 -30.10 12.57 17.07
C ALA A 286 -31.45 11.92 16.78
N GLN A 287 -32.36 12.67 16.19
CA GLN A 287 -33.62 12.17 15.67
C GLN A 287 -33.67 12.38 14.17
N ASP A 288 -33.96 11.31 13.44
CA ASP A 288 -34.28 11.40 12.03
C ASP A 288 -35.64 12.12 11.87
N ARG A 289 -35.67 13.24 11.14
CA ARG A 289 -36.89 14.03 10.96
C ARG A 289 -37.89 13.39 9.98
N GLU A 290 -37.46 12.48 9.12
CA GLU A 290 -38.32 11.78 8.18
C GLU A 290 -38.99 10.58 8.85
N THR A 291 -38.19 9.75 9.54
CA THR A 291 -38.69 8.51 10.15
C THR A 291 -39.13 8.69 11.61
N HIS A 292 -38.82 9.82 12.24
CA HIS A 292 -39.01 10.09 13.67
C HIS A 292 -38.31 9.09 14.60
N THR A 293 -37.29 8.38 14.10
CA THR A 293 -36.53 7.41 14.87
C THR A 293 -35.33 8.07 15.55
N ARG A 294 -34.97 7.59 16.75
CA ARG A 294 -33.75 7.98 17.44
C ARG A 294 -32.56 7.20 16.88
N VAL A 295 -31.47 7.90 16.65
CA VAL A 295 -30.23 7.37 16.09
C VAL A 295 -29.02 7.93 16.81
N ILE A 296 -27.88 7.26 16.68
CA ILE A 296 -26.60 7.81 17.11
C ILE A 296 -25.88 8.37 15.88
N MET A 297 -25.55 9.65 15.93
CA MET A 297 -24.67 10.28 14.96
C MET A 297 -23.26 10.32 15.53
N LYS A 298 -22.30 9.74 14.82
CA LYS A 298 -20.89 9.84 15.16
C LYS A 298 -20.19 10.70 14.12
N THR A 299 -19.45 11.69 14.60
CA THR A 299 -18.68 12.62 13.77
C THR A 299 -17.19 12.49 14.10
N PRO A 300 -16.32 12.78 13.12
CA PRO A 300 -14.90 12.91 13.38
C PRO A 300 -14.63 14.17 14.20
N SER A 301 -13.51 14.19 14.93
CA SER A 301 -13.10 15.41 15.64
C SER A 301 -12.31 16.32 14.72
N VAL A 302 -12.67 17.61 14.67
CA VAL A 302 -11.96 18.66 13.93
C VAL A 302 -10.46 18.74 14.23
N ASN A 303 -10.01 18.23 15.38
CA ASN A 303 -8.57 18.15 15.72
C ASN A 303 -7.76 17.22 14.79
N TYR A 304 -8.44 16.44 13.95
CA TYR A 304 -7.86 15.44 13.05
C TYR A 304 -8.27 15.66 11.59
N GLU A 305 -8.69 16.87 11.22
CA GLU A 305 -9.07 17.20 9.84
C GLU A 305 -7.90 17.11 8.84
N ASP A 306 -6.68 17.36 9.33
CA ASP A 306 -5.44 17.25 8.55
C ASP A 306 -4.74 15.88 8.73
N ASP A 307 -5.39 14.87 9.31
CA ASP A 307 -4.84 13.52 9.53
C ASP A 307 -5.51 12.50 8.59
N PRO A 308 -4.90 12.20 7.42
CA PRO A 308 -5.46 11.25 6.46
C PRO A 308 -5.65 9.83 7.03
N GLU A 309 -4.80 9.39 7.96
CA GLU A 309 -4.88 8.05 8.56
C GLU A 309 -6.07 7.97 9.53
N TYR A 310 -6.33 9.05 10.26
CA TYR A 310 -7.54 9.15 11.07
C TYR A 310 -8.81 9.15 10.22
N ILE A 311 -8.84 9.92 9.12
CA ILE A 311 -9.99 9.98 8.20
C ILE A 311 -10.26 8.60 7.60
N ASP A 312 -9.21 7.93 7.13
CA ASP A 312 -9.31 6.58 6.55
C ASP A 312 -9.91 5.58 7.55
N ARG A 313 -9.45 5.59 8.81
CA ARG A 313 -10.00 4.72 9.86
C ARG A 313 -11.46 5.03 10.19
N PHE A 314 -11.81 6.31 10.23
CA PHE A 314 -13.20 6.73 10.48
C PHE A 314 -14.13 6.22 9.37
N LEU A 315 -13.71 6.34 8.12
CA LEU A 315 -14.42 5.80 6.95
C LEU A 315 -14.47 4.27 6.96
N HIS A 316 -13.37 3.62 7.34
CA HIS A 316 -13.30 2.16 7.43
C HIS A 316 -14.29 1.59 8.44
N GLU A 317 -14.47 2.25 9.58
CA GLU A 317 -15.43 1.84 10.60
C GLU A 317 -16.86 1.78 10.03
N GLU A 318 -17.27 2.81 9.31
CA GLU A 318 -18.59 2.82 8.64
C GLU A 318 -18.67 1.73 7.57
N TRP A 319 -17.65 1.66 6.71
CA TRP A 319 -17.61 0.73 5.60
C TRP A 319 -17.71 -0.74 6.08
N ALA A 320 -16.97 -1.08 7.13
CA ALA A 320 -16.97 -2.42 7.73
C ALA A 320 -18.32 -2.70 8.41
N GLY A 321 -18.81 -1.78 9.25
CA GLY A 321 -20.04 -2.00 10.00
C GLY A 321 -21.28 -2.11 9.12
N ARG A 322 -21.33 -1.45 7.96
CA ARG A 322 -22.43 -1.60 6.98
C ARG A 322 -22.54 -3.01 6.37
N ARG A 323 -21.49 -3.83 6.48
CA ARG A 323 -21.44 -5.19 5.92
C ARG A 323 -21.77 -6.26 6.96
N ILE A 324 -21.75 -5.93 8.24
CA ILE A 324 -22.08 -6.86 9.31
C ILE A 324 -23.60 -6.95 9.45
N LYS A 325 -24.14 -8.16 9.32
CA LYS A 325 -25.55 -8.47 9.55
C LYS A 325 -25.64 -9.50 10.66
N ASN A 326 -25.62 -9.03 11.91
CA ASN A 326 -25.72 -9.87 13.10
C ASN A 326 -26.60 -9.15 14.14
N GLN A 327 -27.50 -9.88 14.80
CA GLN A 327 -28.41 -9.34 15.82
C GLN A 327 -27.71 -8.85 17.10
N HIS A 328 -26.46 -9.28 17.32
CA HIS A 328 -25.64 -8.92 18.48
C HIS A 328 -24.58 -7.84 18.17
N VAL A 329 -24.59 -7.29 16.94
CA VAL A 329 -23.66 -6.24 16.53
C VAL A 329 -24.46 -5.00 16.17
N LEU A 330 -24.03 -3.85 16.69
CA LEU A 330 -24.60 -2.54 16.40
C LEU A 330 -24.73 -2.33 14.88
N LYS A 331 -25.92 -1.94 14.44
CA LYS A 331 -26.20 -1.70 13.03
C LYS A 331 -25.84 -0.28 12.62
N ILE A 332 -25.03 -0.17 11.56
CA ILE A 332 -24.81 1.09 10.84
C ILE A 332 -25.96 1.32 9.85
N LEU A 333 -26.55 2.50 9.92
CA LEU A 333 -27.72 2.91 9.13
C LEU A 333 -27.28 3.63 7.85
N LYS A 334 -28.03 3.41 6.76
CA LYS A 334 -27.81 4.14 5.52
C LYS A 334 -28.55 5.49 5.62
N PRO A 335 -27.88 6.63 5.39
CA PRO A 335 -28.53 7.93 5.37
C PRO A 335 -29.58 8.03 4.27
N HIS A 336 -30.59 8.86 4.49
CA HIS A 336 -31.68 9.13 3.55
C HIS A 336 -31.29 10.14 2.46
N THR A 337 -30.35 11.03 2.78
CA THR A 337 -29.92 12.16 1.95
C THR A 337 -28.44 12.06 1.60
N GLN A 338 -28.01 12.84 0.61
CA GLN A 338 -26.59 12.99 0.30
C GLN A 338 -25.92 13.84 1.40
N ARG A 339 -24.81 13.34 1.94
CA ARG A 339 -24.11 13.98 3.06
C ARG A 339 -23.39 15.25 2.59
N GLN A 340 -23.48 16.29 3.42
CA GLN A 340 -22.70 17.52 3.24
C GLN A 340 -21.41 17.52 4.06
N CYS A 341 -21.35 16.70 5.11
CA CYS A 341 -20.20 16.59 5.99
C CYS A 341 -19.87 15.12 6.30
N LEU A 342 -18.67 14.88 6.81
CA LEU A 342 -18.23 13.55 7.23
C LEU A 342 -18.88 13.14 8.56
N TYR A 343 -19.80 12.19 8.52
CA TYR A 343 -20.39 11.54 9.69
C TYR A 343 -20.98 10.19 9.28
N TYR A 344 -21.29 9.33 10.25
CA TYR A 344 -22.16 8.19 10.02
C TYR A 344 -23.16 8.00 11.15
N VAL A 345 -24.19 7.21 10.88
CA VAL A 345 -25.32 7.01 11.77
C VAL A 345 -25.46 5.54 12.11
N THR A 346 -25.71 5.24 13.38
CA THR A 346 -26.04 3.89 13.85
C THR A 346 -27.41 3.88 14.49
N GLU A 347 -27.97 2.69 14.69
CA GLU A 347 -29.16 2.56 15.53
C GLU A 347 -28.89 3.06 16.95
N TYR A 348 -29.93 3.58 17.59
CA TYR A 348 -29.89 3.89 19.02
C TYR A 348 -30.33 2.67 19.82
N ILE A 349 -29.41 2.12 20.61
CA ILE A 349 -29.71 1.06 21.57
C ILE A 349 -30.04 1.71 22.91
N GLU A 350 -31.29 1.55 23.34
CA GLU A 350 -31.73 2.03 24.64
C GLU A 350 -31.25 1.08 25.74
N GLY A 351 -30.45 1.60 26.67
CA GLY A 351 -29.91 0.82 27.78
C GLY A 351 -28.92 1.61 28.64
N PRO A 352 -28.56 1.08 29.82
CA PRO A 352 -27.50 1.69 30.63
C PRO A 352 -26.16 1.56 29.91
N THR A 353 -25.27 2.54 30.13
CA THR A 353 -23.88 2.40 29.67
C THR A 353 -23.21 1.26 30.44
N LEU A 354 -22.19 0.63 29.86
CA LEU A 354 -21.39 -0.39 30.57
C LEU A 354 -20.87 0.15 31.91
N ARG A 355 -20.45 1.42 31.95
CA ARG A 355 -19.98 2.06 33.20
C ARG A 355 -21.08 2.17 34.25
N GLN A 356 -22.29 2.55 33.85
CA GLN A 356 -23.45 2.59 34.75
C GLN A 356 -23.78 1.19 35.25
N TRP A 357 -23.80 0.21 34.34
CA TRP A 357 -24.06 -1.19 34.69
C TRP A 357 -23.01 -1.72 35.68
N MET A 358 -21.72 -1.43 35.47
CA MET A 358 -20.63 -1.80 36.39
C MET A 358 -20.77 -1.13 37.77
N HIS A 359 -21.24 0.12 37.81
CA HIS A 359 -21.50 0.84 39.06
C HIS A 359 -22.67 0.21 39.84
N ASP A 360 -23.74 -0.13 39.13
CA ASP A 360 -24.96 -0.69 39.73
C ASP A 360 -24.79 -2.17 40.08
N ASN A 361 -23.84 -2.86 39.45
CA ASN A 361 -23.50 -4.27 39.67
C ASN A 361 -22.02 -4.41 40.05
N PRO A 362 -21.63 -4.07 41.30
CA PRO A 362 -20.22 -4.08 41.71
C PRO A 362 -19.62 -5.49 41.87
N GLN A 363 -20.46 -6.52 41.95
CA GLN A 363 -20.07 -7.94 42.01
C GLN A 363 -21.04 -8.79 41.16
N PRO A 364 -21.02 -8.66 39.82
CA PRO A 364 -21.92 -9.43 38.98
C PRO A 364 -21.47 -10.90 38.93
N ALA A 365 -22.41 -11.84 38.80
CA ALA A 365 -22.05 -13.21 38.45
C ALA A 365 -21.53 -13.23 37.01
N ILE A 366 -20.63 -14.17 36.68
CA ILE A 366 -20.08 -14.31 35.32
C ILE A 366 -21.20 -14.51 34.27
N GLU A 367 -22.31 -15.10 34.70
CA GLU A 367 -23.51 -15.37 33.88
C GLU A 367 -24.27 -14.09 33.49
N ASP A 368 -24.06 -13.00 34.24
CA ASP A 368 -24.77 -11.72 34.08
C ASP A 368 -23.99 -10.68 33.25
N VAL A 369 -22.74 -10.99 32.83
CA VAL A 369 -21.80 -10.10 32.13
C VAL A 369 -21.81 -10.28 30.62
#